data_AF-A0A945ZJE2-F1
#
_entry.id   AF-A0A945ZJE2-F1
#
_cell.length_a   1.000
_cell.length_b   1.000
_cell.length_c   1.000
_cell.angle_alpha   90.00
_cell.angle_beta   90.00
_cell.angle_gamma   90.00
#
_symmetry.space_group_name_H-M   'P 1'
#
loop_
_entity.id
_entity.type
_entity.pdbx_description
1 polymer ?
#
loop_
_entity_poly.entity_id
_entity_poly.type
_entity_poly.pdbx_seq_one_letter_code
_entity_poly.pdbx_strand_id
1 'polypeptide(L)'
;MNNIKFIICMAVLIGVNGFYSSNLLAKNLRVNEALLGKERFALVGDYQRRIRNQEMALQNKIDKPLIKALDNLENDPKAAELALENLANKAVQADGIKGNVDIELYNSDSMTAEQLAEVEVLGKKYGKDEFGGFYDPESGKIYMNASKLNGSRSQISGILANELTHYVDHKKGRTFDQKRQDLSSEQEKNMRDQFAGYNGEESVSQEEKASFQDSIKTQDFSEGNVNASGVEFPQPVTTVHSRSVDKTRDLGRHLFIEVDPTGYDPTGKKRLISLDGPGLSGGEPNVNTTEGFKNDRDALKNKTVKDQQTIKVPKGMTEQEFDKRVIENAEKYDTKHPKNQYPPIGGAGQPGARNSNTYVDNVIEESGGEVKTFEKAKRQNSGEMTERIKQWFQKKVGKSEAEIESETRKDRGFK
;
A
#
# COMPACT_ATOMS: atom_id res chain seq x y z
N MET A 1 -65.02 -7.76 1.15
CA MET A 1 -64.99 -6.51 0.35
C MET A 1 -64.49 -5.39 1.25
N ASN A 2 -63.62 -4.55 0.68
CA ASN A 2 -63.10 -3.27 1.20
C ASN A 2 -62.10 -3.33 2.36
N ASN A 3 -60.82 -3.42 2.02
CA ASN A 3 -59.85 -2.32 2.25
C ASN A 3 -58.49 -2.74 1.69
N ILE A 4 -57.92 -1.91 0.82
CA ILE A 4 -56.49 -1.57 0.63
C ILE A 4 -56.43 -0.76 -0.67
N LYS A 5 -56.76 0.53 -0.53
CA LYS A 5 -56.16 1.59 -1.34
C LYS A 5 -54.85 1.91 -0.64
N PHE A 6 -53.74 1.55 -1.24
CA PHE A 6 -52.36 2.06 -1.11
C PHE A 6 -51.43 0.93 -1.60
N ILE A 7 -50.30 1.25 -2.23
CA ILE A 7 -49.38 0.33 -2.95
C ILE A 7 -49.73 0.14 -4.43
N ILE A 8 -49.97 1.25 -5.16
CA ILE A 8 -49.79 1.30 -6.63
C ILE A 8 -48.85 2.46 -7.06
N CYS A 9 -48.29 3.26 -6.15
CA CYS A 9 -47.48 4.43 -6.51
C CYS A 9 -45.95 4.30 -6.36
N MET A 10 -45.37 3.11 -6.19
CA MET A 10 -43.91 2.98 -5.96
C MET A 10 -43.15 2.06 -6.92
N ALA A 11 -43.74 1.72 -8.07
CA ALA A 11 -43.09 0.93 -9.11
C ALA A 11 -42.67 1.73 -10.36
N VAL A 12 -42.94 3.03 -10.44
CA VAL A 12 -42.67 3.86 -11.65
C VAL A 12 -41.79 5.08 -11.37
N LEU A 13 -41.42 5.38 -10.12
CA LEU A 13 -40.64 6.58 -9.76
C LEU A 13 -39.15 6.36 -9.48
N ILE A 14 -38.67 5.11 -9.53
CA ILE A 14 -37.26 4.76 -9.26
C ILE A 14 -36.45 4.54 -10.56
N GLY A 15 -37.12 4.33 -11.70
CA GLY A 15 -36.47 4.12 -12.99
C GLY A 15 -35.94 5.37 -13.71
N VAL A 16 -36.23 6.59 -13.22
CA VAL A 16 -35.88 7.84 -13.93
C VAL A 16 -35.15 8.88 -13.06
N ASN A 17 -35.09 8.70 -11.72
CA ASN A 17 -34.46 9.68 -10.82
C ASN A 17 -33.06 9.32 -10.30
N GLY A 18 -32.51 8.16 -10.67
CA GLY A 18 -31.14 7.76 -10.32
C GLY A 18 -30.03 8.60 -11.00
N PHE A 19 -30.36 9.26 -12.12
CA PHE A 19 -29.38 10.05 -12.89
C PHE A 19 -29.45 11.56 -12.60
N TYR A 20 -30.58 12.06 -12.08
CA TYR A 20 -30.77 13.48 -11.78
C TYR A 20 -30.47 13.86 -10.32
N SER A 21 -30.54 12.92 -9.38
CA SER A 21 -30.24 13.17 -7.96
C SER A 21 -28.74 13.29 -7.68
N SER A 22 -27.89 12.57 -8.40
CA SER A 22 -26.42 12.60 -8.25
C SER A 22 -25.81 13.95 -8.65
N ASN A 23 -26.30 14.57 -9.74
CA ASN A 23 -25.83 15.88 -10.19
C ASN A 23 -26.37 17.05 -9.37
N LEU A 24 -27.60 16.96 -8.83
CA LEU A 24 -28.17 18.01 -7.98
C LEU A 24 -27.56 17.98 -6.57
N LEU A 25 -27.28 16.78 -6.01
CA LEU A 25 -26.56 16.66 -4.74
C LEU A 25 -25.08 17.03 -4.86
N ALA A 26 -24.39 16.64 -5.94
CA ALA A 26 -22.99 17.02 -6.16
C ALA A 26 -22.82 18.55 -6.31
N LYS A 27 -23.81 19.25 -6.89
CA LYS A 27 -23.84 20.73 -6.94
C LYS A 27 -24.07 21.34 -5.56
N ASN A 28 -24.99 20.80 -4.75
CA ASN A 28 -25.22 21.30 -3.38
C ASN A 28 -24.05 21.01 -2.43
N LEU A 29 -23.27 19.95 -2.67
CA LEU A 29 -22.05 19.65 -1.93
C LEU A 29 -20.90 20.61 -2.29
N ARG A 30 -20.74 20.99 -3.56
CA ARG A 30 -19.76 22.03 -3.96
C ARG A 30 -20.02 23.38 -3.30
N VAL A 31 -21.29 23.71 -3.00
CA VAL A 31 -21.66 24.92 -2.27
C VAL A 31 -21.26 24.83 -0.79
N ASN A 32 -21.26 23.63 -0.20
CA ASN A 32 -20.80 23.39 1.18
C ASN A 32 -19.27 23.19 1.31
N GLU A 33 -18.58 22.76 0.24
CA GLU A 33 -17.10 22.64 0.18
C GLU A 33 -16.39 23.99 0.33
N ALA A 34 -17.05 25.10 -0.04
CA ALA A 34 -16.51 26.45 0.14
C ALA A 34 -16.62 26.97 1.59
N LEU A 35 -17.45 26.34 2.43
CA LEU A 35 -17.84 26.86 3.75
C LEU A 35 -17.23 26.09 4.93
N LEU A 36 -16.73 24.88 4.75
CA LEU A 36 -16.35 23.98 5.84
C LEU A 36 -14.92 23.45 5.63
N GLY A 37 -13.97 23.98 6.41
CA GLY A 37 -12.53 23.77 6.26
C GLY A 37 -12.01 22.32 6.33
N LYS A 38 -10.69 22.20 6.06
CA LYS A 38 -9.90 21.02 5.68
C LYS A 38 -10.00 19.74 6.53
N GLU A 39 -10.61 19.77 7.71
CA GLU A 39 -10.65 18.60 8.62
C GLU A 39 -11.82 17.64 8.36
N ARG A 40 -12.87 18.05 7.61
CA ARG A 40 -13.99 17.16 7.26
C ARG A 40 -13.81 16.38 5.94
N PHE A 41 -12.67 16.50 5.26
CA PHE A 41 -12.42 15.78 4.00
C PHE A 41 -12.22 14.26 4.17
N ALA A 42 -11.80 13.81 5.35
CA ALA A 42 -11.79 12.38 5.68
C ALA A 42 -13.22 11.81 5.71
N LEU A 43 -14.14 12.54 6.34
CA LEU A 43 -15.57 12.19 6.44
C LEU A 43 -16.29 12.10 5.09
N VAL A 44 -15.93 12.94 4.11
CA VAL A 44 -16.55 12.88 2.76
C VAL A 44 -16.05 11.66 1.97
N GLY A 45 -14.76 11.30 2.10
CA GLY A 45 -14.23 10.07 1.50
C GLY A 45 -14.84 8.81 2.12
N ASP A 46 -15.09 8.83 3.43
CA ASP A 46 -15.75 7.75 4.16
C ASP A 46 -17.25 7.66 3.81
N TYR A 47 -17.90 8.80 3.56
CA TYR A 47 -19.29 8.85 3.10
C TYR A 47 -19.45 8.32 1.67
N GLN A 48 -18.52 8.64 0.76
CA GLN A 48 -18.48 8.06 -0.58
C GLN A 48 -18.23 6.55 -0.56
N ARG A 49 -17.40 6.04 0.37
CA ARG A 49 -17.24 4.59 0.60
C ARG A 49 -18.54 3.90 1.02
N ARG A 50 -19.29 4.50 1.95
CA ARG A 50 -20.59 3.95 2.41
C ARG A 50 -21.63 3.90 1.28
N ILE A 51 -21.70 4.93 0.44
CA ILE A 51 -22.55 4.93 -0.76
C ILE A 51 -22.12 3.84 -1.76
N ARG A 52 -20.82 3.61 -1.93
CA ARG A 52 -20.32 2.56 -2.84
C ARG A 52 -20.62 1.14 -2.35
N ASN A 53 -20.54 0.87 -1.05
CA ASN A 53 -20.98 -0.42 -0.53
C ASN A 53 -22.49 -0.60 -0.73
N GLN A 54 -23.28 0.47 -0.58
CA GLN A 54 -24.71 0.45 -0.91
C GLN A 54 -24.96 0.22 -2.42
N GLU A 55 -24.18 0.81 -3.32
CA GLU A 55 -24.26 0.57 -4.76
C GLU A 55 -23.83 -0.85 -5.14
N MET A 56 -22.77 -1.39 -4.54
CA MET A 56 -22.35 -2.79 -4.72
C MET A 56 -23.41 -3.77 -4.21
N ALA A 57 -23.99 -3.51 -3.03
CA ALA A 57 -25.07 -4.33 -2.50
C ALA A 57 -26.34 -4.27 -3.37
N LEU A 58 -26.65 -3.10 -3.96
CA LEU A 58 -27.72 -2.94 -4.95
C LEU A 58 -27.42 -3.65 -6.27
N GLN A 59 -26.16 -3.65 -6.74
CA GLN A 59 -25.73 -4.42 -7.90
C GLN A 59 -25.74 -5.93 -7.63
N ASN A 60 -25.42 -6.38 -6.41
CA ASN A 60 -25.42 -7.81 -6.03
C ASN A 60 -26.83 -8.40 -5.91
N LYS A 61 -27.87 -7.56 -5.76
CA LYS A 61 -29.27 -7.98 -5.96
C LYS A 61 -29.57 -8.38 -7.42
N ILE A 62 -28.66 -8.06 -8.35
CA ILE A 62 -28.80 -8.20 -9.81
C ILE A 62 -27.65 -9.02 -10.44
N ASP A 63 -26.48 -9.14 -9.79
CA ASP A 63 -25.31 -9.88 -10.30
C ASP A 63 -25.47 -11.41 -10.13
N LYS A 64 -26.49 -11.94 -10.81
CA LYS A 64 -26.75 -13.37 -10.95
C LYS A 64 -25.51 -14.17 -11.39
N PRO A 65 -24.61 -13.64 -12.24
CA PRO A 65 -23.34 -14.29 -12.53
C PRO A 65 -22.47 -14.53 -11.29
N LEU A 66 -22.30 -13.52 -10.43
CA LEU A 66 -21.54 -13.70 -9.18
C LEU A 66 -22.21 -14.72 -8.26
N ILE A 67 -23.53 -14.58 -8.04
CA ILE A 67 -24.27 -15.53 -7.20
C ILE A 67 -24.09 -16.95 -7.72
N LYS A 68 -24.27 -17.17 -9.03
CA LYS A 68 -24.12 -18.48 -9.65
C LYS A 68 -22.70 -19.02 -9.56
N ALA A 69 -21.69 -18.17 -9.71
CA ALA A 69 -20.30 -18.58 -9.61
C ALA A 69 -19.91 -18.94 -8.17
N LEU A 70 -20.39 -18.18 -7.19
CA LEU A 70 -20.18 -18.49 -5.77
C LEU A 70 -20.96 -19.75 -5.33
N ASP A 71 -22.18 -19.95 -5.84
CA ASP A 71 -22.96 -21.17 -5.59
C ASP A 71 -22.30 -22.41 -6.21
N ASN A 72 -21.44 -22.23 -7.22
CA ASN A 72 -20.69 -23.31 -7.87
C ASN A 72 -19.19 -23.28 -7.56
N LEU A 73 -18.78 -22.53 -6.54
CA LEU A 73 -17.37 -22.41 -6.12
C LEU A 73 -16.75 -23.78 -5.81
N GLU A 74 -17.57 -24.71 -5.31
CA GLU A 74 -17.19 -26.10 -5.04
C GLU A 74 -16.77 -26.90 -6.27
N ASN A 75 -17.23 -26.54 -7.48
CA ASN A 75 -16.99 -27.29 -8.71
C ASN A 75 -16.14 -26.52 -9.72
N ASP A 76 -16.09 -25.19 -9.61
CA ASP A 76 -15.35 -24.32 -10.53
C ASP A 76 -14.75 -23.10 -9.79
N PRO A 77 -13.64 -23.30 -9.05
CA PRO A 77 -12.96 -22.21 -8.35
C PRO A 77 -12.54 -21.07 -9.28
N LYS A 78 -12.17 -21.37 -10.53
CA LYS A 78 -11.74 -20.38 -11.53
C LYS A 78 -12.89 -19.48 -11.98
N ALA A 79 -14.10 -20.03 -12.14
CA ALA A 79 -15.27 -19.20 -12.41
C ALA A 79 -15.62 -18.26 -11.24
N ALA A 80 -15.39 -18.71 -10.00
CA ALA A 80 -15.59 -17.89 -8.83
C ALA A 80 -14.54 -16.77 -8.71
N GLU A 81 -13.25 -17.07 -8.95
CA GLU A 81 -12.18 -16.06 -9.07
C GLU A 81 -12.57 -14.97 -10.07
N LEU A 82 -12.91 -15.37 -11.31
CA LEU A 82 -13.31 -14.42 -12.36
C LEU A 82 -14.54 -13.59 -11.96
N ALA A 83 -15.51 -14.18 -11.27
CA ALA A 83 -16.68 -13.45 -10.81
C ALA A 83 -16.34 -12.44 -9.70
N LEU A 84 -15.48 -12.83 -8.76
CA LEU A 84 -14.97 -11.95 -7.71
C LEU A 84 -14.13 -10.82 -8.31
N GLU A 85 -13.29 -11.10 -9.31
CA GLU A 85 -12.50 -10.11 -10.04
C GLU A 85 -13.40 -9.10 -10.73
N ASN A 86 -14.45 -9.56 -11.42
CA ASN A 86 -15.41 -8.68 -12.07
C ASN A 86 -16.10 -7.75 -11.06
N LEU A 87 -16.47 -8.25 -9.88
CA LEU A 87 -17.02 -7.44 -8.80
C LEU A 87 -15.98 -6.42 -8.28
N ALA A 88 -14.77 -6.90 -7.99
CA ALA A 88 -13.67 -6.08 -7.51
C ALA A 88 -13.31 -4.96 -8.49
N ASN A 89 -13.27 -5.27 -9.79
CA ASN A 89 -13.00 -4.33 -10.87
C ASN A 89 -14.06 -3.22 -10.94
N LYS A 90 -15.35 -3.57 -10.84
CA LYS A 90 -16.43 -2.57 -10.75
C LYS A 90 -16.24 -1.66 -9.53
N ALA A 91 -15.89 -2.25 -8.38
CA ALA A 91 -15.68 -1.52 -7.13
C ALA A 91 -14.52 -0.52 -7.22
N VAL A 92 -13.35 -0.95 -7.72
CA VAL A 92 -12.16 -0.09 -7.79
C VAL A 92 -12.25 0.98 -8.88
N GLN A 93 -12.95 0.70 -9.98
CA GLN A 93 -13.23 1.69 -11.03
C GLN A 93 -14.11 2.82 -10.51
N ALA A 94 -15.11 2.52 -9.67
CA ALA A 94 -15.91 3.53 -8.96
C ALA A 94 -15.07 4.38 -7.99
N ASP A 95 -13.91 3.86 -7.55
CA ASP A 95 -12.91 4.58 -6.74
C ASP A 95 -11.97 5.47 -7.55
N GLY A 96 -12.13 5.51 -8.88
CA GLY A 96 -11.26 6.23 -9.81
C GLY A 96 -9.90 5.56 -10.02
N ILE A 97 -9.75 4.30 -9.61
CA ILE A 97 -8.51 3.53 -9.77
C ILE A 97 -8.54 2.87 -11.15
N LYS A 98 -7.44 3.03 -11.90
CA LYS A 98 -7.22 2.36 -13.18
C LYS A 98 -6.45 1.06 -12.94
N GLY A 99 -6.83 0.01 -13.65
CA GLY A 99 -6.21 -1.31 -13.57
C GLY A 99 -7.25 -2.39 -13.27
N ASN A 100 -6.81 -3.65 -13.39
CA ASN A 100 -7.61 -4.81 -13.03
C ASN A 100 -7.11 -5.37 -11.69
N VAL A 101 -8.05 -5.76 -10.83
CA VAL A 101 -7.82 -6.58 -9.65
C VAL A 101 -7.80 -8.03 -10.10
N ASP A 102 -6.75 -8.74 -9.70
CA ASP A 102 -6.55 -10.17 -9.89
C ASP A 102 -6.83 -10.86 -8.55
N ILE A 103 -7.57 -11.97 -8.58
CA ILE A 103 -7.97 -12.73 -7.39
C ILE A 103 -7.60 -14.19 -7.58
N GLU A 104 -6.92 -14.75 -6.59
CA GLU A 104 -6.54 -16.16 -6.59
C GLU A 104 -6.98 -16.84 -5.29
N LEU A 105 -7.56 -18.02 -5.43
CA LEU A 105 -7.94 -18.86 -4.31
C LEU A 105 -6.79 -19.78 -3.92
N TYR A 106 -6.60 -19.93 -2.62
CA TYR A 106 -5.70 -20.93 -2.04
C TYR A 106 -6.44 -21.70 -0.94
N ASN A 107 -5.92 -22.85 -0.52
CA ASN A 107 -6.50 -23.66 0.54
C ASN A 107 -5.45 -24.04 1.57
N SER A 108 -5.47 -23.33 2.71
CA SER A 108 -4.50 -23.55 3.79
C SER A 108 -4.55 -24.96 4.38
N ASP A 109 -5.68 -25.67 4.32
CA ASP A 109 -5.79 -27.03 4.87
C ASP A 109 -5.00 -28.06 4.05
N SER A 110 -4.63 -27.68 2.81
CA SER A 110 -3.82 -28.49 1.89
C SER A 110 -2.37 -28.01 1.78
N MET A 111 -1.98 -26.98 2.54
CA MET A 111 -0.61 -26.46 2.57
C MET A 111 0.28 -27.30 3.50
N THR A 112 1.55 -27.39 3.13
CA THR A 112 2.60 -27.92 4.00
C THR A 112 2.94 -26.94 5.13
N ALA A 113 3.61 -27.42 6.19
CA ALA A 113 4.04 -26.56 7.29
C ALA A 113 4.97 -25.44 6.82
N GLU A 114 5.81 -25.72 5.82
CA GLU A 114 6.69 -24.74 5.19
C GLU A 114 5.90 -23.67 4.42
N GLN A 115 4.79 -24.04 3.78
CA GLN A 115 3.93 -23.10 3.06
C GLN A 115 3.05 -22.25 3.99
N LEU A 116 2.79 -22.76 5.20
CA LEU A 116 2.06 -22.05 6.26
C LEU A 116 2.94 -21.12 7.09
N ALA A 117 4.22 -20.99 6.76
CA ALA A 117 5.21 -20.24 7.53
C ALA A 117 4.66 -18.90 8.03
N GLU A 118 4.90 -18.64 9.32
CA GLU A 118 4.41 -17.43 9.99
C GLU A 118 4.96 -16.18 9.30
N VAL A 119 4.06 -15.24 9.04
CA VAL A 119 4.37 -13.90 8.59
C VAL A 119 4.04 -12.91 9.70
N GLU A 120 4.84 -11.88 9.86
CA GLU A 120 4.51 -10.80 10.79
C GLU A 120 3.55 -9.82 10.11
N VAL A 121 2.51 -9.38 10.79
CA VAL A 121 1.56 -8.36 10.32
C VAL A 121 1.27 -7.46 11.50
N LEU A 122 1.66 -6.18 11.40
CA LEU A 122 1.50 -5.20 12.48
C LEU A 122 2.06 -5.71 13.83
N GLY A 123 3.24 -6.34 13.80
CA GLY A 123 3.91 -6.84 15.01
C GLY A 123 3.43 -8.17 15.57
N LYS A 124 2.50 -8.82 14.89
CA LYS A 124 1.93 -10.10 15.31
C LYS A 124 2.21 -11.13 14.25
N LYS A 125 2.62 -12.32 14.68
CA LYS A 125 2.84 -13.45 13.78
C LYS A 125 1.52 -14.13 13.49
N TYR A 126 1.30 -14.43 12.22
CA TYR A 126 0.13 -15.14 11.72
C TYR A 126 0.55 -16.20 10.70
N GLY A 127 0.00 -17.40 10.81
CA GLY A 127 0.08 -18.40 9.75
C GLY A 127 -0.85 -18.05 8.58
N LYS A 128 -0.56 -18.56 7.38
CA LYS A 128 -1.44 -18.38 6.19
C LYS A 128 -2.83 -18.99 6.39
N ASP A 129 -2.94 -19.93 7.32
CA ASP A 129 -4.16 -20.57 7.81
C ASP A 129 -4.94 -19.71 8.82
N GLU A 130 -4.46 -18.53 9.23
CA GLU A 130 -5.23 -17.62 10.08
C GLU A 130 -6.00 -16.57 9.27
N PHE A 131 -5.61 -16.36 8.02
CA PHE A 131 -6.24 -15.37 7.14
C PHE A 131 -7.46 -15.93 6.42
N GLY A 132 -8.53 -15.12 6.35
CA GLY A 132 -9.64 -15.33 5.40
C GLY A 132 -9.27 -14.91 3.98
N GLY A 133 -8.35 -13.95 3.86
CA GLY A 133 -7.72 -13.50 2.63
C GLY A 133 -6.61 -12.51 2.96
N PHE A 134 -5.83 -12.12 1.96
CA PHE A 134 -4.84 -11.07 2.06
C PHE A 134 -4.52 -10.43 0.70
N TYR A 135 -4.21 -9.14 0.73
CA TYR A 135 -3.70 -8.39 -0.42
C TYR A 135 -2.17 -8.42 -0.48
N ASP A 136 -1.61 -8.78 -1.63
CA ASP A 136 -0.18 -8.66 -1.92
C ASP A 136 0.12 -7.38 -2.72
N PRO A 137 0.84 -6.39 -2.14
CA PRO A 137 1.21 -5.17 -2.86
C PRO A 137 2.24 -5.40 -3.98
N GLU A 138 3.06 -6.46 -3.91
CA GLU A 138 4.12 -6.72 -4.89
C GLU A 138 3.52 -7.21 -6.22
N SER A 139 2.74 -8.28 -6.17
CA SER A 139 2.02 -8.77 -7.36
C SER A 139 0.78 -7.94 -7.69
N GLY A 140 0.22 -7.23 -6.71
CA GLY A 140 -1.04 -6.50 -6.85
C GLY A 140 -2.28 -7.39 -6.83
N LYS A 141 -2.15 -8.64 -6.38
CA LYS A 141 -3.19 -9.68 -6.33
C LYS A 141 -3.84 -9.79 -4.95
N ILE A 142 -5.10 -10.20 -4.91
CA ILE A 142 -5.80 -10.58 -3.67
C ILE A 142 -5.86 -12.10 -3.59
N TYR A 143 -5.37 -12.66 -2.50
CA TYR A 143 -5.47 -14.09 -2.20
C TYR A 143 -6.62 -14.31 -1.23
N MET A 144 -7.52 -15.26 -1.51
CA MET A 144 -8.61 -15.62 -0.59
C MET A 144 -8.50 -17.09 -0.17
N ASN A 145 -8.64 -17.34 1.13
CA ASN A 145 -8.45 -18.66 1.71
C ASN A 145 -9.75 -19.47 1.66
N ALA A 146 -9.82 -20.43 0.75
CA ALA A 146 -10.98 -21.29 0.55
C ALA A 146 -11.36 -22.08 1.81
N SER A 147 -10.38 -22.49 2.64
CA SER A 147 -10.65 -23.22 3.90
C SER A 147 -11.44 -22.40 4.91
N LYS A 148 -11.38 -21.07 4.83
CA LYS A 148 -12.09 -20.15 5.74
C LYS A 148 -13.46 -19.74 5.25
N LEU A 149 -13.81 -20.09 4.01
CA LEU A 149 -15.12 -19.79 3.44
C LEU A 149 -16.13 -20.84 3.91
N ASN A 150 -17.36 -20.45 4.22
CA ASN A 150 -18.41 -21.40 4.63
C ASN A 150 -19.57 -21.46 3.63
N GLY A 151 -19.33 -21.02 2.39
CA GLY A 151 -20.37 -20.88 1.36
C GLY A 151 -21.27 -19.66 1.53
N SER A 152 -21.22 -18.93 2.65
CA SER A 152 -21.99 -17.69 2.81
C SER A 152 -21.44 -16.60 1.89
N ARG A 153 -22.30 -16.06 1.03
CA ARG A 153 -21.97 -14.95 0.14
C ARG A 153 -21.65 -13.69 0.94
N SER A 154 -22.31 -13.51 2.09
CA SER A 154 -22.03 -12.40 3.00
C SER A 154 -20.60 -12.47 3.55
N GLN A 155 -20.13 -13.67 3.91
CA GLN A 155 -18.76 -13.88 4.41
C GLN A 155 -17.74 -13.62 3.30
N ILE A 156 -17.93 -14.25 2.14
CA ILE A 156 -17.03 -14.12 0.98
C ILE A 156 -16.88 -12.65 0.57
N SER A 157 -18.01 -11.95 0.45
CA SER A 157 -18.02 -10.52 0.08
C SER A 157 -17.43 -9.64 1.18
N GLY A 158 -17.60 -10.01 2.44
CA GLY A 158 -16.99 -9.33 3.58
C GLY A 158 -15.45 -9.41 3.52
N ILE A 159 -14.90 -10.61 3.31
CA ILE A 159 -13.46 -10.81 3.15
C ILE A 159 -12.95 -10.01 1.94
N LEU A 160 -13.61 -10.10 0.79
CA LEU A 160 -13.23 -9.33 -0.39
C LEU A 160 -13.24 -7.80 -0.13
N ALA A 161 -14.24 -7.30 0.60
CA ALA A 161 -14.32 -5.88 0.95
C ALA A 161 -13.17 -5.43 1.88
N ASN A 162 -12.72 -6.32 2.78
CA ASN A 162 -11.53 -6.12 3.60
C ASN A 162 -10.31 -5.92 2.68
N GLU A 163 -10.03 -6.90 1.82
CA GLU A 163 -8.85 -6.90 0.96
C GLU A 163 -8.85 -5.80 -0.10
N LEU A 164 -10.01 -5.48 -0.66
CA LEU A 164 -10.17 -4.33 -1.56
C LEU A 164 -9.81 -3.01 -0.87
N THR A 165 -10.02 -2.89 0.44
CA THR A 165 -9.59 -1.69 1.17
C THR A 165 -8.06 -1.58 1.18
N HIS A 166 -7.36 -2.69 1.39
CA HIS A 166 -5.89 -2.74 1.31
C HIS A 166 -5.37 -2.45 -0.10
N TYR A 167 -5.98 -3.04 -1.13
CA TYR A 167 -5.68 -2.74 -2.54
C TYR A 167 -5.84 -1.25 -2.85
N VAL A 168 -6.99 -0.66 -2.48
CA VAL A 168 -7.28 0.76 -2.71
C VAL A 168 -6.30 1.66 -1.99
N ASP A 169 -5.89 1.29 -0.78
CA ASP A 169 -4.93 2.04 0.01
C ASP A 169 -3.54 2.03 -0.62
N HIS A 170 -3.07 0.85 -1.03
CA HIS A 170 -1.81 0.72 -1.75
C HIS A 170 -1.81 1.55 -3.04
N LYS A 171 -2.85 1.42 -3.89
CA LYS A 171 -2.98 2.23 -5.13
C LYS A 171 -3.08 3.73 -4.88
N LYS A 172 -3.50 4.15 -3.67
CA LYS A 172 -3.57 5.56 -3.25
C LYS A 172 -2.33 6.02 -2.46
N GLY A 173 -1.29 5.19 -2.38
CA GLY A 173 -0.03 5.48 -1.67
C GLY A 173 -0.23 5.69 -0.17
N ARG A 174 -1.19 4.97 0.44
CA ARG A 174 -1.46 5.04 1.87
C ARG A 174 -0.75 3.89 2.57
N THR A 175 -0.06 4.20 3.66
CA THR A 175 0.63 3.20 4.49
C THR A 175 -0.38 2.24 5.13
N PHE A 176 -0.01 0.97 5.21
CA PHE A 176 -0.73 -0.03 5.99
C PHE A 176 -0.39 0.15 7.47
N ASP A 177 -1.40 0.47 8.29
CA ASP A 177 -1.28 0.68 9.73
C ASP A 177 -2.53 0.15 10.46
N GLN A 178 -2.52 0.16 11.79
CA GLN A 178 -3.66 -0.32 12.59
C GLN A 178 -4.96 0.42 12.28
N LYS A 179 -4.93 1.73 12.00
CA LYS A 179 -6.15 2.49 11.68
C LYS A 179 -6.71 2.09 10.33
N ARG A 180 -5.86 1.77 9.36
CA ARG A 180 -6.27 1.25 8.06
C ARG A 180 -6.84 -0.16 8.19
N GLN A 181 -6.26 -1.00 9.05
CA GLN A 181 -6.78 -2.33 9.39
C GLN A 181 -8.15 -2.25 10.09
N ASP A 182 -8.31 -1.33 11.04
CA ASP A 182 -9.59 -1.12 11.72
C ASP A 182 -10.68 -0.70 10.71
N LEU A 183 -10.32 0.19 9.77
CA LEU A 183 -11.24 0.62 8.73
C LEU A 183 -11.59 -0.51 7.76
N SER A 184 -10.64 -1.33 7.32
CA SER A 184 -10.94 -2.46 6.44
C SER A 184 -11.84 -3.48 7.15
N SER A 185 -11.62 -3.72 8.44
CA SER A 185 -12.47 -4.56 9.29
C SER A 185 -13.88 -3.97 9.44
N GLU A 186 -14.02 -2.64 9.56
CA GLU A 186 -15.33 -1.96 9.53
C GLU A 186 -16.01 -2.14 8.17
N GLN A 187 -15.27 -2.06 7.06
CA GLN A 187 -15.82 -2.27 5.72
C GLN A 187 -16.31 -3.71 5.53
N GLU A 188 -15.54 -4.69 6.00
CA GLU A 188 -15.96 -6.09 6.02
C GLU A 188 -17.30 -6.26 6.75
N LYS A 189 -17.39 -5.72 7.97
CA LYS A 189 -18.63 -5.77 8.76
C LYS A 189 -19.79 -5.08 8.04
N ASN A 190 -19.57 -3.86 7.54
CA ASN A 190 -20.59 -3.10 6.82
C ASN A 190 -21.07 -3.85 5.57
N MET A 191 -20.18 -4.52 4.84
CA MET A 191 -20.54 -5.32 3.67
C MET A 191 -21.41 -6.52 4.08
N ARG A 192 -21.03 -7.25 5.14
CA ARG A 192 -21.83 -8.36 5.69
C ARG A 192 -23.23 -7.91 6.10
N ASP A 193 -23.31 -6.82 6.87
CA ASP A 193 -24.58 -6.25 7.36
C ASP A 193 -25.48 -5.79 6.19
N GLN A 194 -24.89 -5.22 5.15
CA GLN A 194 -25.62 -4.82 3.94
C GLN A 194 -26.13 -6.04 3.16
N PHE A 195 -25.32 -7.07 2.97
CA PHE A 195 -25.75 -8.31 2.33
C PHE A 195 -26.97 -8.92 3.04
N ALA A 196 -26.92 -9.01 4.37
CA ALA A 196 -28.05 -9.48 5.18
C ALA A 196 -29.29 -8.58 5.06
N GLY A 197 -29.10 -7.25 5.07
CA GLY A 197 -30.20 -6.29 4.94
C GLY A 197 -30.91 -6.31 3.57
N TYR A 198 -30.19 -6.63 2.49
CA TYR A 198 -30.74 -6.58 1.12
C TYR A 198 -31.25 -7.93 0.58
N ASN A 199 -30.59 -9.03 0.94
CA ASN A 199 -30.95 -10.39 0.51
C ASN A 199 -31.79 -11.15 1.55
N GLY A 200 -32.01 -10.56 2.73
CA GLY A 200 -32.52 -11.27 3.90
C GLY A 200 -31.40 -11.95 4.67
N GLU A 201 -31.70 -12.46 5.87
CA GLU A 201 -30.76 -13.32 6.59
C GLU A 201 -30.44 -14.55 5.72
N GLU A 202 -29.18 -14.67 5.33
CA GLU A 202 -28.69 -15.83 4.58
C GLU A 202 -28.61 -17.01 5.56
N SER A 203 -29.64 -17.87 5.56
CA SER A 203 -29.68 -19.07 6.38
C SER A 203 -28.98 -20.22 5.67
N VAL A 204 -27.64 -20.25 5.74
CA VAL A 204 -26.86 -21.44 5.36
C VAL A 204 -26.89 -22.41 6.54
N SER A 205 -27.51 -23.58 6.35
CA SER A 205 -27.57 -24.65 7.36
C SER A 205 -26.18 -25.17 7.71
N GLN A 206 -26.06 -25.89 8.84
CA GLN A 206 -24.77 -26.48 9.23
C GLN A 206 -24.37 -27.60 8.24
N GLU A 207 -25.36 -28.30 7.70
CA GLU A 207 -25.18 -29.35 6.69
C GLU A 207 -24.66 -28.76 5.38
N GLU A 208 -25.21 -27.64 4.91
CA GLU A 208 -24.71 -26.94 3.72
C GLU A 208 -23.28 -26.43 3.91
N LYS A 209 -22.95 -25.89 5.10
CA LYS A 209 -21.59 -25.47 5.45
C LYS A 209 -20.61 -26.64 5.44
N ALA A 210 -21.00 -27.78 6.02
CA ALA A 210 -20.18 -28.97 6.06
C ALA A 210 -19.96 -29.54 4.65
N SER A 211 -21.02 -29.62 3.84
CA SER A 211 -20.94 -30.07 2.44
C SER A 211 -20.01 -29.17 1.62
N PHE A 212 -20.14 -27.85 1.78
CA PHE A 212 -19.25 -26.89 1.15
C PHE A 212 -17.78 -27.14 1.57
N GLN A 213 -17.52 -27.25 2.86
CA GLN A 213 -16.17 -27.48 3.39
C GLN A 213 -15.56 -28.80 2.91
N ASP A 214 -16.34 -29.86 2.82
CA ASP A 214 -15.87 -31.14 2.30
C ASP A 214 -15.58 -31.08 0.79
N SER A 215 -16.35 -30.32 0.02
CA SER A 215 -16.08 -30.11 -1.41
C SER A 215 -14.75 -29.39 -1.65
N ILE A 216 -14.45 -28.34 -0.87
CA ILE A 216 -13.23 -27.54 -0.98
C ILE A 216 -11.97 -28.40 -0.74
N LYS A 217 -12.04 -29.40 0.14
CA LYS A 217 -10.90 -30.31 0.39
C LYS A 217 -10.52 -31.17 -0.82
N THR A 218 -11.45 -31.37 -1.75
CA THR A 218 -11.23 -32.22 -2.94
C THR A 218 -10.72 -31.43 -4.15
N GLN A 219 -10.75 -30.10 -4.09
CA GLN A 219 -10.31 -29.22 -5.17
C GLN A 219 -8.78 -29.05 -5.18
N ASP A 220 -8.21 -28.93 -6.38
CA ASP A 220 -6.77 -28.70 -6.56
C ASP A 220 -6.45 -27.20 -6.48
N PHE A 221 -5.84 -26.80 -5.35
CA PHE A 221 -5.32 -25.46 -5.12
C PHE A 221 -3.78 -25.41 -5.15
N SER A 222 -3.10 -26.40 -5.74
CA SER A 222 -1.64 -26.52 -5.67
C SER A 222 -0.89 -25.27 -6.16
N GLU A 223 -1.30 -24.70 -7.30
CA GLU A 223 -0.73 -23.45 -7.83
C GLU A 223 -0.99 -22.26 -6.89
N GLY A 224 -2.25 -22.06 -6.49
CA GLY A 224 -2.64 -21.00 -5.56
C GLY A 224 -1.93 -21.09 -4.21
N ASN A 225 -1.69 -22.30 -3.71
CA ASN A 225 -0.94 -22.53 -2.49
C ASN A 225 0.53 -22.14 -2.63
N VAL A 226 1.18 -22.51 -3.73
CA VAL A 226 2.57 -22.11 -3.98
C VAL A 226 2.66 -20.59 -4.08
N ASN A 227 1.78 -19.95 -4.85
CA ASN A 227 1.77 -18.51 -5.03
C ASN A 227 1.51 -17.77 -3.70
N ALA A 228 0.47 -18.17 -2.96
CA ALA A 228 0.12 -17.57 -1.67
C ALA A 228 1.21 -17.74 -0.61
N SER A 229 1.94 -18.87 -0.62
CA SER A 229 3.04 -19.14 0.31
C SER A 229 4.25 -18.25 0.08
N GLY A 230 4.49 -17.82 -1.16
CA GLY A 230 5.60 -16.94 -1.52
C GLY A 230 5.38 -15.48 -1.14
N VAL A 231 4.17 -15.09 -0.74
CA VAL A 231 3.86 -13.70 -0.39
C VAL A 231 4.39 -13.35 1.00
N GLU A 232 5.38 -12.46 1.02
CA GLU A 232 5.81 -11.74 2.21
C GLU A 232 4.85 -10.56 2.45
N PHE A 233 4.27 -10.43 3.65
CA PHE A 233 3.37 -9.31 3.94
C PHE A 233 4.16 -8.00 4.11
N PRO A 234 3.63 -6.87 3.60
CA PRO A 234 4.25 -5.56 3.83
C PRO A 234 4.22 -5.24 5.32
N GLN A 235 5.40 -5.21 5.96
CA GLN A 235 5.52 -4.66 7.30
C GLN A 235 5.23 -3.15 7.27
N PRO A 236 4.83 -2.53 8.39
CA PRO A 236 5.17 -1.13 8.59
C PRO A 236 6.71 -1.05 8.53
N VAL A 237 7.20 -0.35 7.51
CA VAL A 237 8.59 -0.46 7.04
C VAL A 237 9.29 0.87 7.05
N THR A 238 10.59 0.82 7.30
CA THR A 238 11.51 1.83 6.80
C THR A 238 11.28 2.07 5.29
N THR A 239 10.80 3.26 4.96
CA THR A 239 10.46 3.68 3.59
C THR A 239 11.27 4.89 3.20
N VAL A 240 11.95 4.83 2.06
CA VAL A 240 12.61 5.99 1.45
C VAL A 240 11.65 6.70 0.51
N HIS A 241 11.45 7.99 0.75
CA HIS A 241 10.57 8.86 -0.02
C HIS A 241 11.36 9.88 -0.81
N SER A 242 10.85 10.25 -1.98
CA SER A 242 11.39 11.35 -2.77
C SER A 242 10.36 12.48 -2.96
N ARG A 243 10.80 13.72 -2.77
CA ARG A 243 9.99 14.92 -3.03
C ARG A 243 10.76 15.95 -3.84
N SER A 244 10.05 16.85 -4.50
CA SER A 244 10.69 17.99 -5.18
C SER A 244 11.30 18.95 -4.16
N VAL A 245 12.50 19.45 -4.46
CA VAL A 245 13.18 20.49 -3.67
C VAL A 245 12.54 21.86 -3.89
N ASP A 246 12.05 22.09 -5.11
CA ASP A 246 11.32 23.29 -5.50
C ASP A 246 10.03 22.87 -6.23
N LYS A 247 8.87 23.31 -5.70
CA LYS A 247 7.55 23.01 -6.27
C LYS A 247 7.33 23.66 -7.63
N THR A 248 8.14 24.65 -8.00
CA THR A 248 7.94 25.51 -9.17
C THR A 248 8.89 25.21 -10.34
N ARG A 249 10.04 24.58 -10.11
CA ARG A 249 11.13 24.48 -11.12
C ARG A 249 11.73 23.08 -11.33
N ASP A 250 11.19 22.03 -10.71
CA ASP A 250 11.68 20.63 -10.79
C ASP A 250 13.24 20.53 -10.71
N LEU A 251 13.83 21.26 -9.76
CA LEU A 251 15.29 21.44 -9.64
C LEU A 251 16.05 20.19 -9.15
N GLY A 252 15.34 19.08 -8.93
CA GLY A 252 15.84 17.83 -8.38
C GLY A 252 14.94 17.28 -7.26
N ARG A 253 15.20 16.03 -6.87
CA ARG A 253 14.50 15.37 -5.77
C ARG A 253 15.36 15.27 -4.52
N HIS A 254 14.72 15.53 -3.38
CA HIS A 254 15.23 15.30 -2.04
C HIS A 254 14.71 13.96 -1.52
N LEU A 255 15.60 13.16 -0.95
CA LEU A 255 15.25 11.92 -0.28
C LEU A 255 15.10 12.12 1.23
N PHE A 256 14.15 11.41 1.83
CA PHE A 256 14.00 11.30 3.27
C PHE A 256 13.47 9.91 3.63
N ILE A 257 13.74 9.46 4.85
CA ILE A 257 13.32 8.16 5.36
C ILE A 257 12.12 8.37 6.30
N GLU A 258 11.10 7.54 6.16
CA GLU A 258 10.04 7.34 7.14
C GLU A 258 10.25 5.99 7.80
N VAL A 259 10.45 5.98 9.12
CA VAL A 259 10.45 4.76 9.93
C VAL A 259 9.10 4.68 10.62
N ASP A 260 8.37 3.60 10.39
CA ASP A 260 7.04 3.37 10.95
C ASP A 260 7.09 2.26 12.00
N PRO A 261 7.23 2.60 13.30
CA PRO A 261 7.40 1.58 14.31
C PRO A 261 6.05 0.99 14.79
N THR A 262 4.93 1.28 14.11
CA THR A 262 3.58 0.93 14.58
C THR A 262 3.38 -0.58 14.82
N GLY A 263 4.20 -1.44 14.21
CA GLY A 263 4.22 -2.87 14.50
C GLY A 263 4.73 -3.22 15.91
N TYR A 264 5.66 -2.47 16.48
CA TYR A 264 6.35 -2.89 17.71
C TYR A 264 6.53 -1.78 18.75
N ASP A 265 6.17 -0.53 18.43
CA ASP A 265 6.13 0.60 19.34
C ASP A 265 4.65 1.00 19.59
N PRO A 266 4.13 0.83 20.82
CA PRO A 266 2.74 1.13 21.16
C PRO A 266 2.39 2.62 21.04
N THR A 267 3.39 3.51 20.93
CA THR A 267 3.12 4.93 20.65
C THR A 267 2.78 5.19 19.18
N GLY A 268 3.13 4.27 18.26
CA GLY A 268 2.87 4.37 16.82
C GLY A 268 3.48 5.63 16.18
N LYS A 269 4.50 6.23 16.82
CA LYS A 269 5.05 7.50 16.40
C LYS A 269 6.07 7.29 15.28
N LYS A 270 5.61 7.48 14.04
CA LYS A 270 6.46 7.55 12.85
C LYS A 270 7.61 8.55 13.05
N ARG A 271 8.79 8.19 12.58
CA ARG A 271 9.98 9.06 12.58
C ARG A 271 10.33 9.42 11.16
N LEU A 272 10.64 10.70 10.95
CA LEU A 272 11.13 11.20 9.67
C LEU A 272 12.60 11.55 9.83
N ILE A 273 13.44 10.87 9.07
CA ILE A 273 14.91 11.03 9.10
C ILE A 273 15.32 11.68 7.78
N SER A 274 15.98 12.83 7.88
CA SER A 274 16.26 13.66 6.71
C SER A 274 17.40 14.62 7.01
N LEU A 275 18.01 15.13 5.94
CA LEU A 275 19.04 16.16 5.99
C LEU A 275 18.62 17.36 5.11
N ASP A 276 17.38 17.84 5.28
CA ASP A 276 16.80 18.96 4.52
C ASP A 276 17.62 20.25 4.70
N GLY A 277 17.83 20.97 3.60
CA GLY A 277 18.61 22.20 3.57
C GLY A 277 18.38 22.98 2.28
N PRO A 278 19.07 24.12 2.08
CA PRO A 278 18.91 24.91 0.86
C PRO A 278 19.35 24.08 -0.36
N GLY A 279 18.41 23.73 -1.24
CA GLY A 279 18.71 22.93 -2.43
C GLY A 279 18.98 21.45 -2.11
N LEU A 280 19.91 20.84 -2.85
CA LEU A 280 20.42 19.48 -2.58
C LEU A 280 21.66 19.51 -1.65
N SER A 281 22.02 20.69 -1.13
CA SER A 281 23.26 20.95 -0.39
C SER A 281 23.25 20.49 1.07
N GLY A 282 22.14 19.90 1.50
CA GLY A 282 21.96 19.34 2.83
C GLY A 282 21.95 20.36 3.97
N GLY A 283 21.28 20.02 5.08
CA GLY A 283 21.27 20.78 6.33
C GLY A 283 21.99 20.09 7.48
N GLU A 284 21.60 20.39 8.71
CA GLU A 284 21.90 19.52 9.86
C GLU A 284 20.95 18.32 9.85
N PRO A 285 21.42 17.11 10.23
CA PRO A 285 20.55 15.95 10.29
C PRO A 285 19.41 16.20 11.27
N ASN A 286 18.17 16.04 10.80
CA ASN A 286 17.02 15.94 11.69
C ASN A 286 16.63 14.47 11.75
N VAL A 287 17.18 13.81 12.77
CA VAL A 287 17.06 12.36 12.95
C VAL A 287 15.99 12.00 13.98
N ASN A 288 15.66 12.95 14.85
CA ASN A 288 15.01 12.65 16.12
C ASN A 288 13.72 13.44 16.37
N THR A 289 13.07 13.92 15.32
CA THR A 289 11.74 14.52 15.48
C THR A 289 10.68 13.61 14.88
N THR A 290 9.65 13.31 15.67
CA THR A 290 8.39 12.73 15.18
C THR A 290 7.70 13.62 14.15
N GLU A 291 8.13 14.88 14.07
CA GLU A 291 7.59 15.87 13.14
C GLU A 291 8.38 16.01 11.82
N GLY A 292 9.64 15.56 11.77
CA GLY A 292 10.55 15.75 10.65
C GLY A 292 10.78 17.21 10.27
N PHE A 293 11.38 17.43 9.10
CA PHE A 293 11.35 18.74 8.47
C PHE A 293 9.95 19.05 7.93
N LYS A 294 9.55 20.33 8.01
CA LYS A 294 8.25 20.80 7.53
C LYS A 294 7.99 20.42 6.08
N ASN A 295 9.01 20.46 5.22
CA ASN A 295 8.86 20.14 3.80
C ASN A 295 8.57 18.64 3.56
N ASP A 296 9.21 17.75 4.32
CA ASP A 296 9.01 16.29 4.26
C ASP A 296 7.61 15.94 4.77
N ARG A 297 7.23 16.51 5.92
CA ARG A 297 5.88 16.36 6.48
C ARG A 297 4.79 16.92 5.58
N ASP A 298 5.00 18.12 5.03
CA ASP A 298 4.07 18.71 4.07
C ASP A 298 3.99 17.87 2.80
N ALA A 299 5.07 17.20 2.39
CA ALA A 299 5.06 16.34 1.22
C ALA A 299 4.19 15.09 1.44
N LEU A 300 4.32 14.43 2.59
CA LEU A 300 3.46 13.32 3.00
C LEU A 300 2.01 13.77 3.15
N LYS A 301 1.76 14.83 3.95
CA LYS A 301 0.42 15.34 4.22
C LYS A 301 -0.34 15.77 2.96
N ASN A 302 0.36 16.42 2.03
CA ASN A 302 -0.26 16.89 0.78
C ASN A 302 -0.17 15.87 -0.37
N LYS A 303 0.35 14.66 -0.13
CA LYS A 303 0.54 13.60 -1.15
C LYS A 303 1.31 14.09 -2.37
N THR A 304 2.41 14.80 -2.12
CA THR A 304 3.29 15.35 -3.17
C THR A 304 4.63 14.61 -3.28
N VAL A 305 4.78 13.51 -2.54
CA VAL A 305 5.82 12.50 -2.80
C VAL A 305 5.72 12.04 -4.25
N LYS A 306 6.87 11.94 -4.93
CA LYS A 306 6.95 11.67 -6.37
C LYS A 306 7.31 10.23 -6.69
N ASP A 307 8.03 9.59 -5.78
CA ASP A 307 8.48 8.20 -5.88
C ASP A 307 8.89 7.76 -4.46
N GLN A 308 8.76 6.47 -4.17
CA GLN A 308 9.07 5.87 -2.87
C GLN A 308 9.60 4.44 -3.03
N GLN A 309 10.26 3.93 -2.00
CA GLN A 309 10.68 2.54 -1.88
C GLN A 309 10.58 2.08 -0.43
N THR A 310 9.85 1.00 -0.22
CA THR A 310 9.89 0.21 1.01
C THR A 310 11.16 -0.63 1.02
N ILE A 311 11.97 -0.53 2.08
CA ILE A 311 13.22 -1.28 2.18
C ILE A 311 12.93 -2.68 2.70
N LYS A 312 13.43 -3.70 2.01
CA LYS A 312 13.32 -5.09 2.46
C LYS A 312 14.23 -5.31 3.68
N VAL A 313 13.68 -5.92 4.73
CA VAL A 313 14.46 -6.27 5.93
C VAL A 313 15.58 -7.23 5.56
N PRO A 314 16.82 -6.98 6.00
CA PRO A 314 17.95 -7.87 5.70
C PRO A 314 17.75 -9.26 6.31
N LYS A 315 18.18 -10.30 5.59
CA LYS A 315 18.05 -11.69 6.04
C LYS A 315 18.68 -11.90 7.42
N GLY A 316 17.92 -12.50 8.34
CA GLY A 316 18.37 -12.79 9.70
C GLY A 316 18.23 -11.61 10.68
N MET A 317 17.43 -10.60 10.32
CA MET A 317 17.09 -9.45 11.16
C MET A 317 15.56 -9.31 11.25
N THR A 318 15.06 -8.79 12.37
CA THR A 318 13.66 -8.37 12.49
C THR A 318 13.45 -6.93 12.01
N GLU A 319 12.22 -6.51 11.72
CA GLU A 319 11.91 -5.12 11.37
C GLU A 319 12.35 -4.17 12.50
N GLN A 320 12.03 -4.50 13.75
CA GLN A 320 12.42 -3.69 14.91
C GLN A 320 13.94 -3.52 15.00
N GLU A 321 14.71 -4.58 14.74
CA GLU A 321 16.17 -4.51 14.73
C GLU A 321 16.69 -3.64 13.58
N PHE A 322 16.07 -3.75 12.40
CA PHE A 322 16.44 -2.96 11.24
C PHE A 322 16.14 -1.48 11.44
N ASP A 323 14.92 -1.14 11.82
CA ASP A 323 14.48 0.23 12.11
C ASP A 323 15.32 0.88 13.20
N LYS A 324 15.65 0.13 14.26
CA LYS A 324 16.55 0.60 15.31
C LYS A 324 17.94 0.93 14.76
N ARG A 325 18.49 0.07 13.87
CA ARG A 325 19.78 0.35 13.22
C ARG A 325 19.71 1.57 12.30
N VAL A 326 18.62 1.75 11.55
CA VAL A 326 18.41 2.92 10.68
C VAL A 326 18.44 4.19 11.51
N ILE A 327 17.70 4.23 12.62
CA ILE A 327 17.69 5.37 13.56
C ILE A 327 19.08 5.60 14.15
N GLU A 328 19.73 4.56 14.68
CA GLU A 328 21.05 4.69 15.31
C GLU A 328 22.14 5.16 14.32
N ASN A 329 22.15 4.64 13.10
CA ASN A 329 23.10 5.03 12.07
C ASN A 329 22.86 6.48 11.63
N ALA A 330 21.60 6.87 11.50
CA ALA A 330 21.22 8.23 11.23
C ALA A 330 21.69 9.20 12.33
N GLU A 331 21.57 8.82 13.62
CA GLU A 331 21.96 9.66 14.77
C GLU A 331 23.48 9.79 14.88
N LYS A 332 24.20 8.72 14.58
CA LYS A 332 25.67 8.65 14.59
C LYS A 332 26.29 9.22 13.32
N TYR A 333 25.48 9.67 12.34
CA TYR A 333 25.97 10.10 11.05
C TYR A 333 26.88 11.34 11.16
N ASP A 334 28.17 11.15 10.91
CA ASP A 334 29.12 12.25 10.85
C ASP A 334 29.01 12.99 9.51
N THR A 335 28.27 14.10 9.50
CA THR A 335 28.14 14.98 8.35
C THR A 335 29.45 15.64 7.88
N LYS A 336 30.52 15.56 8.68
CA LYS A 336 31.84 16.09 8.34
C LYS A 336 32.75 15.07 7.68
N HIS A 337 32.39 13.79 7.70
CA HIS A 337 33.20 12.75 7.09
C HIS A 337 33.24 12.93 5.56
N PRO A 338 34.40 12.78 4.89
CA PRO A 338 34.51 13.00 3.45
C PRO A 338 33.55 12.16 2.61
N LYS A 339 33.25 10.92 3.01
CA LYS A 339 32.26 10.02 2.35
C LYS A 339 30.82 10.58 2.36
N ASN A 340 30.54 11.51 3.26
CA ASN A 340 29.22 12.09 3.55
C ASN A 340 29.05 13.50 2.97
N GLN A 341 30.06 13.97 2.22
CA GLN A 341 30.14 15.29 1.62
C GLN A 341 30.29 15.22 0.09
N TYR A 342 29.98 16.32 -0.59
CA TYR A 342 30.30 16.49 -1.99
C TYR A 342 31.81 16.40 -2.22
N PRO A 343 32.25 15.63 -3.22
CA PRO A 343 33.67 15.47 -3.49
C PRO A 343 34.30 16.80 -3.89
N PRO A 344 35.56 17.06 -3.49
CA PRO A 344 36.22 18.34 -3.72
C PRO A 344 36.53 18.63 -5.20
N ILE A 345 36.59 17.58 -6.02
CA ILE A 345 36.76 17.65 -7.47
C ILE A 345 35.71 16.72 -8.07
N GLY A 346 34.99 17.16 -9.11
CA GLY A 346 34.07 16.25 -9.81
C GLY A 346 32.60 16.29 -9.36
N GLY A 347 32.35 16.76 -8.14
CA GLY A 347 31.01 16.93 -7.61
C GLY A 347 30.35 18.20 -8.14
N ALA A 348 29.04 18.21 -8.27
CA ALA A 348 28.31 19.46 -8.26
C ALA A 348 27.76 19.69 -6.85
N GLY A 349 27.75 20.96 -6.43
CA GLY A 349 27.69 21.34 -5.03
C GLY A 349 28.96 22.09 -4.65
N GLN A 350 28.92 22.83 -3.53
CA GLN A 350 30.15 23.38 -2.98
C GLN A 350 31.01 22.22 -2.45
N PRO A 351 32.29 22.11 -2.84
CA PRO A 351 33.25 21.19 -2.24
C PRO A 351 33.11 21.15 -0.71
N GLY A 352 32.92 19.96 -0.13
CA GLY A 352 32.75 19.80 1.32
C GLY A 352 31.35 20.11 1.88
N ALA A 353 30.37 20.51 1.04
CA ALA A 353 28.98 20.62 1.48
C ALA A 353 28.36 19.23 1.71
N ARG A 354 27.37 19.16 2.60
CA ARG A 354 26.71 17.90 2.97
C ARG A 354 25.81 17.43 1.82
N ASN A 355 25.73 16.13 1.58
CA ASN A 355 24.84 15.59 0.55
C ASN A 355 23.65 14.89 1.19
N SER A 356 22.45 15.45 1.03
CA SER A 356 21.24 14.90 1.65
C SER A 356 20.78 13.57 1.05
N ASN A 357 20.95 13.35 -0.25
CA ASN A 357 20.50 12.10 -0.87
C ASN A 357 21.48 10.97 -0.54
N THR A 358 22.79 11.26 -0.53
CA THR A 358 23.82 10.36 0.00
C THR A 358 23.66 10.05 1.47
N TYR A 359 23.21 10.99 2.28
CA TYR A 359 22.90 10.71 3.67
C TYR A 359 21.86 9.58 3.79
N VAL A 360 20.76 9.67 3.04
CA VAL A 360 19.71 8.64 3.06
C VAL A 360 20.21 7.30 2.55
N ASP A 361 20.94 7.31 1.43
CA ASP A 361 21.55 6.10 0.84
C ASP A 361 22.45 5.39 1.85
N ASN A 362 23.39 6.14 2.45
CA ASN A 362 24.35 5.62 3.42
C ASN A 362 23.67 5.09 4.68
N VAL A 363 22.68 5.81 5.22
CA VAL A 363 21.96 5.36 6.42
C VAL A 363 21.33 3.99 6.18
N ILE A 364 20.69 3.78 5.03
CA ILE A 364 20.06 2.49 4.72
C ILE A 364 21.08 1.40 4.43
N GLU A 365 22.09 1.68 3.58
CA GLU A 365 23.14 0.71 3.24
C GLU A 365 23.93 0.26 4.49
N GLU A 366 24.29 1.19 5.38
CA GLU A 366 25.00 0.90 6.64
C GLU A 366 24.12 0.13 7.63
N SER A 367 22.79 0.21 7.50
CA SER A 367 21.84 -0.60 8.27
C SER A 367 21.65 -2.01 7.68
N GLY A 368 22.21 -2.28 6.51
CA GLY A 368 22.16 -3.56 5.79
C GLY A 368 21.05 -3.65 4.74
N GLY A 369 20.29 -2.57 4.51
CA GLY A 369 19.24 -2.53 3.51
C GLY A 369 19.76 -2.12 2.12
N GLU A 370 18.90 -2.23 1.11
CA GLU A 370 19.23 -1.87 -0.29
C GLU A 370 18.28 -0.79 -0.81
N VAL A 371 18.84 0.33 -1.27
CA VAL A 371 18.07 1.44 -1.85
C VAL A 371 18.19 1.41 -3.37
N LYS A 372 17.04 1.48 -4.06
CA LYS A 372 16.96 1.63 -5.51
C LYS A 372 17.49 3.00 -5.93
N THR A 373 17.88 3.14 -7.18
CA THR A 373 18.16 4.45 -7.76
C THR A 373 16.86 5.24 -7.96
N PHE A 374 16.73 6.40 -7.31
CA PHE A 374 15.61 7.30 -7.51
C PHE A 374 15.85 8.22 -8.70
N GLU A 375 15.09 8.05 -9.77
CA GLU A 375 15.20 8.89 -10.97
C GLU A 375 14.99 10.37 -10.60
N LYS A 376 15.96 11.23 -10.92
CA LYS A 376 16.05 12.66 -10.54
C LYS A 376 16.45 12.98 -9.09
N ALA A 377 16.66 11.99 -8.22
CA ALA A 377 17.38 12.20 -6.96
C ALA A 377 18.88 12.26 -7.26
N LYS A 378 19.33 13.41 -7.75
CA LYS A 378 20.72 13.58 -8.15
C LYS A 378 21.63 13.34 -6.94
N ARG A 379 22.71 12.61 -7.18
CA ARG A 379 23.80 12.34 -6.24
C ARG A 379 23.30 11.57 -5.04
N GLN A 380 22.50 10.54 -5.31
CA GLN A 380 22.06 9.59 -4.31
C GLN A 380 23.27 8.85 -3.76
N ASN A 381 24.18 8.40 -4.62
CA ASN A 381 25.45 7.87 -4.13
C ASN A 381 26.54 8.95 -4.11
N SER A 382 27.49 8.84 -3.18
CA SER A 382 28.57 9.82 -3.02
C SER A 382 29.60 9.78 -4.18
N GLY A 383 29.51 8.79 -5.07
CA GLY A 383 30.36 8.59 -6.24
C GLY A 383 29.83 9.21 -7.54
N GLU A 384 28.59 9.68 -7.56
CA GLU A 384 27.94 10.23 -8.75
C GLU A 384 28.65 11.50 -9.24
N MET A 385 29.34 11.38 -10.38
CA MET A 385 30.01 12.49 -11.04
C MET A 385 29.06 13.30 -11.92
N THR A 386 29.36 14.58 -12.11
CA THR A 386 28.67 15.37 -13.13
C THR A 386 29.09 14.94 -14.54
N GLU A 387 28.19 15.10 -15.51
CA GLU A 387 28.43 14.81 -16.93
C GLU A 387 29.72 15.45 -17.48
N ARG A 388 30.00 16.69 -17.06
CA ARG A 388 31.22 17.42 -17.45
C ARG A 388 32.51 16.75 -16.96
N ILE A 389 32.47 16.13 -15.79
CA ILE A 389 33.62 15.43 -15.20
C ILE A 389 33.71 14.00 -15.73
N LYS A 390 32.60 13.33 -16.00
CA LYS A 390 32.57 12.05 -16.73
C LYS A 390 33.31 12.18 -18.07
N GLN A 391 32.96 13.22 -18.84
CA GLN A 391 33.62 13.52 -20.12
C GLN A 391 35.11 13.87 -19.97
N TRP A 392 35.52 14.50 -18.86
CA TRP A 392 36.92 14.80 -18.60
C TRP A 392 37.73 13.52 -18.29
N PHE A 393 37.23 12.66 -17.40
CA PHE A 393 37.91 11.42 -17.03
C PHE A 393 38.00 10.43 -18.20
N GLN A 394 36.92 10.27 -18.97
CA GLN A 394 36.93 9.45 -20.18
C GLN A 394 37.98 9.96 -21.18
N LYS A 395 38.13 11.28 -21.33
CA LYS A 395 39.07 11.89 -22.28
C LYS A 395 40.53 11.90 -21.80
N LYS A 396 40.79 11.95 -20.49
CA LYS A 396 42.14 12.15 -19.92
C LYS A 396 42.75 10.93 -19.27
N VAL A 397 41.91 10.06 -18.69
CA VAL A 397 42.35 8.90 -17.89
C VAL A 397 41.98 7.58 -18.59
N GLY A 398 41.07 7.62 -19.57
CA GLY A 398 40.72 6.45 -20.39
C GLY A 398 39.92 5.38 -19.65
N LYS A 399 39.36 5.69 -18.48
CA LYS A 399 38.52 4.79 -17.69
C LYS A 399 37.04 4.92 -18.08
N SER A 400 36.32 3.81 -18.03
CA SER A 400 34.86 3.79 -18.18
C SER A 400 34.17 4.41 -16.96
N GLU A 401 32.92 4.82 -17.14
CA GLU A 401 32.10 5.42 -16.08
C GLU A 401 31.96 4.51 -14.85
N ALA A 402 31.70 3.21 -15.09
CA ALA A 402 31.56 2.21 -14.03
C ALA A 402 32.88 1.99 -13.26
N GLU A 403 34.03 2.01 -13.93
CA GLU A 403 35.33 1.88 -13.27
C GLU A 403 35.62 3.07 -12.35
N ILE A 404 35.30 4.28 -12.79
CA ILE A 404 35.54 5.48 -11.99
C ILE A 404 34.57 5.56 -10.80
N GLU A 405 33.30 5.20 -11.00
CA GLU A 405 32.31 5.12 -9.90
C GLU A 405 32.72 4.05 -8.88
N SER A 406 33.19 2.88 -9.32
CA SER A 406 33.69 1.82 -8.44
C SER A 406 34.93 2.23 -7.64
N GLU A 407 35.93 2.85 -8.28
CA GLU A 407 37.13 3.34 -7.60
C GLU A 407 36.80 4.47 -6.63
N THR A 408 35.93 5.41 -7.01
CA THR A 408 35.49 6.50 -6.14
C THR A 408 34.74 5.98 -4.92
N ARG A 409 33.91 4.94 -5.09
CA ARG A 409 33.26 4.23 -3.97
C ARG A 409 34.31 3.60 -3.05
N LYS A 410 35.30 2.87 -3.59
CA LYS A 410 36.36 2.25 -2.79
C LYS A 410 37.21 3.27 -2.02
N ASP A 411 37.68 4.33 -2.67
CA ASP A 411 38.50 5.38 -2.05
C ASP A 411 37.77 6.11 -0.93
N ARG A 412 36.44 6.13 -0.97
CA ARG A 412 35.59 6.76 0.05
C ARG A 412 35.10 5.79 1.12
N GLY A 413 35.59 4.55 1.10
CA GLY A 413 35.31 3.54 2.12
C GLY A 413 33.97 2.83 1.96
N PHE A 414 33.34 2.91 0.79
CA PHE A 414 32.17 2.10 0.45
C PHE A 414 32.63 0.68 0.12
N LYS A 415 31.89 -0.32 0.62
CA LYS A 415 32.17 -1.74 0.37
C LYS A 415 31.78 -2.14 -1.04
#